data_AF-A0A2E1KH65-F1
#
_entry.id   AF-A0A2E1KH65-F1
#
_cell.length_a   1.000
_cell.length_b   1.000
_cell.length_c   1.000
_cell.angle_alpha   90.00
_cell.angle_beta   90.00
_cell.angle_gamma   90.00
#
_symmetry.space_group_name_H-M   'P 1'
#
loop_
_entity.id
_entity.type
_entity.pdbx_description
1 polymer ?
#
loop_
_entity_poly.entity_id
_entity_poly.type
_entity_poly.pdbx_seq_one_letter_code
_entity_poly.pdbx_strand_id
1 'polypeptide(L)'
;MAKRITVVVSQGQSQNPTKRQLEEDVVTALVLEPGIDAIVIPHLYDLRSDATGMLALQGVRGNLVVLSWLYERAARWILDRNEVRGLEGKSLIQSEDDEDEEEGPEDATLGEESEHVADTRTVPPRHIYCVDLRCEASATAYVEEVKRIAAENSADVVELMDWVSGNPTSEQLDRYLHPQNATPPIAPASTAAIGDPASSPDPTADATRHLAEPANRRWYPVIDFSRCTNCMECIDFCLFGVYGVDQLDTILVEQPDNCRKGCPACSRVCPENAIIFPQHKTPAIAGAQIEAGSLKIDLSKLFGAPESSESAEEAAVRERDEQLVLVGRERVGDDGVLGKRQNATASAPNDHLDDLLDELDELDL
;
A
#
# COMPACT_ATOMS: atom_id res chain seq x y z
N MET A 1 12.06 -19.18 -18.44
CA MET A 1 10.62 -18.81 -18.51
C MET A 1 10.56 -17.32 -18.24
N ALA A 2 9.86 -16.54 -19.06
CA ALA A 2 9.68 -15.11 -18.77
C ALA A 2 9.03 -14.98 -17.39
N LYS A 3 9.62 -14.16 -16.51
CA LYS A 3 9.09 -13.92 -15.16
C LYS A 3 7.77 -13.19 -15.32
N ARG A 4 6.65 -13.86 -15.05
CA ARG A 4 5.32 -13.25 -15.10
C ARG A 4 5.11 -12.37 -13.88
N ILE A 5 4.52 -11.19 -14.06
CA ILE A 5 4.05 -10.35 -12.94
C ILE A 5 2.57 -10.66 -12.68
N THR A 6 2.19 -10.76 -11.41
CA THR A 6 0.78 -10.95 -11.04
C THR A 6 0.11 -9.58 -10.91
N VAL A 7 -1.04 -9.44 -11.57
CA VAL A 7 -1.86 -8.24 -11.54
C VAL A 7 -3.23 -8.61 -11.00
N VAL A 8 -3.63 -7.95 -9.93
CA VAL A 8 -4.92 -8.18 -9.28
C VAL A 8 -5.82 -6.99 -9.56
N VAL A 9 -7.01 -7.26 -10.10
CA VAL A 9 -8.06 -6.27 -10.30
C VAL A 9 -9.13 -6.47 -9.22
N SER A 10 -9.21 -5.53 -8.30
CA SER A 10 -10.22 -5.48 -7.24
C SER A 10 -11.47 -4.75 -7.72
N GLN A 11 -12.54 -5.50 -7.95
CA GLN A 11 -13.80 -4.94 -8.47
C GLN A 11 -14.47 -3.98 -7.47
N GLY A 12 -15.14 -2.97 -8.01
CA GLY A 12 -15.89 -1.98 -7.24
C GLY A 12 -17.18 -2.55 -6.62
N GLN A 13 -17.63 -1.96 -5.51
CA GLN A 13 -18.94 -2.27 -4.91
C GLN A 13 -20.12 -1.61 -5.63
N SER A 14 -19.82 -0.75 -6.61
CA SER A 14 -20.80 0.09 -7.31
C SER A 14 -21.43 -0.66 -8.49
N GLN A 15 -22.71 -0.37 -8.75
CA GLN A 15 -23.41 -0.84 -9.94
C GLN A 15 -23.29 0.16 -11.11
N ASN A 16 -22.41 1.16 -11.00
CA ASN A 16 -22.21 2.18 -12.03
C ASN A 16 -21.66 1.50 -13.31
N PRO A 17 -22.36 1.63 -14.46
CA PRO A 17 -21.98 0.96 -15.70
C PRO A 17 -20.63 1.43 -16.25
N THR A 18 -20.28 2.71 -16.10
CA THR A 18 -19.00 3.26 -16.56
C THR A 18 -17.83 2.65 -15.79
N LYS A 19 -17.95 2.51 -14.47
CA LYS A 19 -16.91 1.89 -13.64
C LYS A 19 -16.72 0.41 -13.97
N ARG A 20 -17.81 -0.31 -14.21
CA ARG A 20 -17.76 -1.71 -14.62
C ARG A 20 -17.15 -1.90 -15.99
N GLN A 21 -17.51 -1.04 -16.93
CA GLN A 21 -16.91 -1.08 -18.27
C GLN A 21 -15.39 -0.87 -18.18
N LEU A 22 -14.94 0.09 -17.37
CA LEU A 22 -13.51 0.31 -17.13
C LEU A 22 -12.82 -0.95 -16.57
N GLU A 23 -13.40 -1.58 -15.54
CA GLU A 23 -12.88 -2.84 -14.99
C GLU A 23 -12.80 -3.95 -16.05
N GLU A 24 -13.86 -4.14 -16.84
CA GLU A 24 -13.94 -5.15 -17.89
C GLU A 24 -12.91 -4.88 -19.00
N ASP A 25 -12.75 -3.63 -19.42
CA ASP A 25 -11.80 -3.23 -20.45
C ASP A 25 -10.35 -3.43 -19.99
N VAL A 26 -10.03 -3.05 -18.74
CA VAL A 26 -8.72 -3.29 -18.12
C VAL A 26 -8.42 -4.78 -18.03
N VAL A 27 -9.34 -5.59 -17.50
CA VAL A 27 -9.16 -7.05 -17.38
C VAL A 27 -8.96 -7.68 -18.76
N THR A 28 -9.80 -7.32 -19.73
CA THR A 28 -9.73 -7.87 -21.09
C THR A 28 -8.39 -7.56 -21.75
N ALA A 29 -7.91 -6.32 -21.61
CA ALA A 29 -6.61 -5.93 -22.12
C ALA A 29 -5.46 -6.69 -21.45
N LEU A 30 -5.44 -6.74 -20.11
CA LEU A 30 -4.37 -7.41 -19.35
C LEU A 30 -4.24 -8.91 -19.65
N VAL A 31 -5.34 -9.60 -19.92
CA VAL A 31 -5.36 -11.04 -20.24
C VAL A 31 -4.69 -11.35 -21.57
N LEU A 32 -4.70 -10.39 -22.51
CA LEU A 32 -4.07 -10.53 -23.81
C LEU A 32 -2.56 -10.21 -23.78
N GLU A 33 -2.07 -9.64 -22.67
CA GLU A 33 -0.68 -9.20 -22.56
C GLU A 33 0.26 -10.33 -22.12
N PRO A 34 1.35 -10.58 -22.88
CA PRO A 34 2.31 -11.60 -22.51
C PRO A 34 3.10 -11.18 -21.26
N GLY A 35 3.36 -12.13 -20.37
CA GLY A 35 4.11 -11.84 -19.14
C GLY A 35 3.27 -11.31 -17.98
N ILE A 36 1.96 -11.13 -18.16
CA ILE A 36 1.03 -10.71 -17.10
C ILE A 36 0.16 -11.90 -16.69
N ASP A 37 -0.06 -12.09 -15.39
CA ASP A 37 -1.01 -13.06 -14.82
C ASP A 37 -2.12 -12.30 -14.09
N ALA A 38 -3.30 -12.21 -14.72
CA ALA A 38 -4.41 -11.41 -14.24
C ALA A 38 -5.35 -12.21 -13.32
N ILE A 39 -5.62 -11.68 -12.12
CA ILE A 39 -6.54 -12.26 -11.15
C ILE A 39 -7.61 -11.22 -10.83
N VAL A 40 -8.88 -11.62 -10.90
CA VAL A 40 -10.01 -10.74 -10.57
C VAL A 40 -10.58 -11.18 -9.23
N ILE A 41 -10.61 -10.24 -8.29
CA ILE A 41 -11.16 -10.45 -6.95
C ILE A 41 -12.36 -9.53 -6.71
N PRO A 42 -13.25 -9.89 -5.77
CA PRO A 42 -14.21 -8.96 -5.20
C PRO A 42 -13.49 -7.78 -4.56
N HIS A 43 -14.24 -6.78 -4.12
CA HIS A 43 -13.67 -5.59 -3.50
C HIS A 43 -12.70 -5.93 -2.36
N LEU A 44 -11.43 -5.53 -2.51
CA LEU A 44 -10.31 -5.90 -1.63
C LEU A 44 -10.62 -5.72 -0.14
N TYR A 45 -11.24 -4.59 0.21
CA TYR A 45 -11.58 -4.27 1.60
C TYR A 45 -12.67 -5.16 2.19
N ASP A 46 -13.52 -5.78 1.37
CA ASP A 46 -14.59 -6.68 1.84
C ASP A 46 -14.11 -8.14 1.98
N LEU A 47 -12.90 -8.46 1.50
CA LEU A 47 -12.37 -9.80 1.62
C LEU A 47 -12.16 -10.17 3.09
N ARG A 48 -12.53 -11.41 3.42
CA ARG A 48 -12.19 -12.03 4.70
C ARG A 48 -10.80 -12.66 4.60
N SER A 49 -10.16 -12.87 5.74
CA SER A 49 -8.85 -13.54 5.77
C SER A 49 -8.89 -14.99 5.28
N ASP A 50 -10.05 -15.66 5.38
CA ASP A 50 -10.30 -17.04 4.92
C ASP A 50 -10.86 -17.12 3.48
N ALA A 51 -11.08 -15.99 2.82
CA ALA A 51 -11.57 -15.90 1.46
C ALA A 51 -10.57 -16.46 0.44
N THR A 52 -11.06 -17.13 -0.61
CA THR A 52 -10.27 -17.60 -1.77
C THR A 52 -9.53 -16.44 -2.43
N GLY A 53 -10.16 -15.27 -2.55
CA GLY A 53 -9.53 -14.05 -3.04
C GLY A 53 -8.31 -13.64 -2.23
N MET A 54 -8.42 -13.72 -0.90
CA MET A 54 -7.33 -13.38 0.01
C MET A 54 -6.23 -14.45 0.01
N LEU A 55 -6.59 -15.73 0.01
CA LEU A 55 -5.63 -16.84 -0.12
C LEU A 55 -4.84 -16.76 -1.42
N ALA A 56 -5.47 -16.33 -2.53
CA ALA A 56 -4.80 -16.11 -3.80
C ALA A 56 -3.76 -14.99 -3.70
N LEU A 57 -4.11 -13.85 -3.08
CA LEU A 57 -3.20 -12.73 -2.83
C LEU A 57 -2.00 -13.16 -1.96
N GLN A 58 -2.25 -13.89 -0.86
CA GLN A 58 -1.21 -14.42 0.03
C GLN A 58 -0.28 -15.41 -0.67
N GLY A 59 -0.80 -16.15 -1.66
CA GLY A 59 -0.03 -17.10 -2.47
C GLY A 59 0.96 -16.45 -3.45
N VAL A 60 0.79 -15.17 -3.78
CA VAL A 60 1.70 -14.46 -4.69
C VAL A 60 3.02 -14.19 -3.96
N ARG A 61 4.15 -14.68 -4.49
CA ARG A 61 5.48 -14.46 -3.89
C ARG A 61 6.32 -13.40 -4.58
N GLY A 62 6.04 -13.11 -5.85
CA GLY A 62 6.76 -12.10 -6.63
C GLY A 62 6.17 -10.71 -6.50
N ASN A 63 6.64 -9.79 -7.33
CA ASN A 63 6.05 -8.45 -7.39
C ASN A 63 4.56 -8.53 -7.76
N LEU A 64 3.77 -7.65 -7.19
CA LEU A 64 2.32 -7.67 -7.28
C LEU A 64 1.83 -6.27 -7.63
N VAL A 65 0.98 -6.17 -8.65
CA VAL A 65 0.24 -4.94 -8.94
C VAL A 65 -1.21 -5.15 -8.50
N VAL A 66 -1.78 -4.18 -7.79
CA VAL A 66 -3.16 -4.22 -7.31
C VAL A 66 -3.88 -2.98 -7.82
N LEU A 67 -4.78 -3.16 -8.78
CA LEU A 67 -5.68 -2.13 -9.28
C LEU A 67 -6.95 -2.15 -8.42
N SER A 68 -7.30 -1.05 -7.76
CA SER A 68 -8.46 -1.01 -6.86
C SER A 68 -9.15 0.35 -6.82
N TRP A 69 -10.40 0.40 -6.36
CA TRP A 69 -11.15 1.65 -6.13
C TRP A 69 -10.90 2.26 -4.74
N LEU A 70 -9.71 2.05 -4.20
CA LEU A 70 -9.27 2.52 -2.89
C LEU A 70 -8.08 3.44 -3.08
N TYR A 71 -7.89 4.40 -2.16
CA TYR A 71 -6.63 5.15 -2.10
C TYR A 71 -5.47 4.17 -1.90
N GLU A 72 -4.31 4.49 -2.46
CA GLU A 72 -3.14 3.60 -2.48
C GLU A 72 -2.73 3.18 -1.07
N ARG A 73 -2.62 4.16 -0.17
CA ARG A 73 -2.38 3.97 1.26
C ARG A 73 -3.40 3.04 1.92
N ALA A 74 -4.68 3.17 1.60
CA ALA A 74 -5.72 2.28 2.13
C ALA A 74 -5.56 0.84 1.62
N ALA A 75 -5.37 0.66 0.30
CA ALA A 75 -5.16 -0.64 -0.32
C ALA A 75 -3.94 -1.35 0.28
N ARG A 76 -2.84 -0.61 0.41
CA ARG A 76 -1.57 -1.05 0.98
C ARG A 76 -1.72 -1.64 2.38
N TRP A 77 -2.37 -0.91 3.29
CA TRP A 77 -2.51 -1.36 4.67
C TRP A 77 -3.58 -2.43 4.88
N ILE A 78 -4.55 -2.54 3.96
CA ILE A 78 -5.42 -3.73 3.90
C ILE A 78 -4.62 -4.98 3.54
N LEU A 79 -3.70 -4.87 2.58
CA LEU A 79 -2.82 -5.98 2.18
C LEU A 79 -1.87 -6.38 3.32
N ASP A 80 -1.19 -5.41 3.96
CA ASP A 80 -0.30 -5.69 5.11
C ASP A 80 -1.05 -6.42 6.24
N ARG A 81 -2.24 -5.92 6.59
CA ARG A 81 -3.11 -6.54 7.59
C ARG A 81 -3.42 -8.01 7.31
N ASN A 82 -3.55 -8.38 6.04
CA ASN A 82 -3.82 -9.76 5.63
C ASN A 82 -2.54 -10.52 5.24
N GLU A 83 -1.39 -10.08 5.74
CA GLU A 83 -0.08 -10.71 5.57
C GLU A 83 0.46 -10.69 4.13
N VAL A 84 -0.14 -9.87 3.26
CA VAL A 84 0.34 -9.61 1.89
C VAL A 84 1.30 -8.43 1.94
N ARG A 85 2.53 -8.73 2.40
CA ARG A 85 3.58 -7.74 2.65
C ARG A 85 4.61 -7.66 1.52
N GLY A 86 5.21 -6.50 1.36
CA GLY A 86 6.27 -6.21 0.40
C GLY A 86 6.71 -4.75 0.54
N LEU A 87 7.72 -4.30 -0.17
CA LEU A 87 8.08 -2.89 -0.30
C LEU A 87 7.02 -2.16 -1.14
N GLU A 88 6.86 -0.87 -0.89
CA GLU A 88 5.97 -0.03 -1.69
C GLU A 88 6.58 0.19 -3.08
N GLY A 89 5.80 -0.07 -4.12
CA GLY A 89 6.19 0.20 -5.51
C GLY A 89 5.56 1.49 -6.00
N LYS A 90 6.34 2.34 -6.67
CA LYS A 90 5.87 3.63 -7.20
C LYS A 90 5.10 3.46 -8.52
N SER A 91 3.91 4.05 -8.57
CA SER A 91 3.06 4.20 -9.76
C SER A 91 3.30 5.57 -10.39
N LEU A 92 3.22 5.67 -11.72
CA LEU A 92 3.15 6.97 -12.41
C LEU A 92 1.72 7.51 -12.51
N ILE A 93 0.73 6.67 -12.27
CA ILE A 93 -0.66 7.12 -12.13
C ILE A 93 -0.79 7.59 -10.69
N GLN A 94 -0.89 8.90 -10.50
CA GLN A 94 -1.15 9.54 -9.23
C GLN A 94 -2.50 10.28 -9.29
N SER A 95 -3.02 10.73 -8.15
CA SER A 95 -4.25 11.52 -8.14
C SER A 95 -3.95 12.99 -8.48
N GLU A 96 -4.93 13.74 -9.00
CA GLU A 96 -4.76 15.17 -9.30
C GLU A 96 -4.32 15.98 -8.07
N ASP A 97 -4.58 15.50 -6.85
CA ASP A 97 -4.13 16.10 -5.60
C ASP A 97 -2.61 15.91 -5.34
N ASP A 98 -1.96 14.97 -6.05
CA ASP A 98 -0.52 14.69 -5.98
C ASP A 98 0.26 15.40 -7.11
N GLU A 99 -0.38 15.87 -8.19
CA GLU A 99 0.30 16.50 -9.34
C GLU A 99 0.80 17.92 -9.07
N ASP A 100 0.39 18.56 -7.97
CA ASP A 100 0.90 19.85 -7.49
C ASP A 100 2.27 19.73 -6.77
N GLU A 101 2.91 18.56 -6.85
CA GLU A 101 4.30 18.26 -6.51
C GLU A 101 5.30 19.08 -7.37
N GLU A 102 5.35 20.42 -7.23
CA GLU A 102 6.65 21.08 -7.41
C GLU A 102 7.54 20.54 -6.29
N GLU A 103 8.65 19.87 -6.64
CA GLU A 103 9.71 19.45 -5.72
C GLU A 103 10.05 20.62 -4.78
N GLY A 104 9.37 20.67 -3.64
CA GLY A 104 9.70 21.58 -2.56
C GLY A 104 11.13 21.27 -2.15
N PRO A 105 11.91 22.27 -1.71
CA PRO A 105 13.24 21.98 -1.20
C PRO A 105 13.11 20.87 -0.17
N GLU A 106 13.99 19.87 -0.24
CA GLU A 106 14.19 18.86 0.79
C GLU A 106 14.45 19.59 2.12
N ASP A 107 13.40 20.08 2.76
CA ASP A 107 13.46 20.65 4.09
C ASP A 107 13.44 19.44 5.00
N ALA A 108 14.59 18.77 5.03
CA ALA A 108 15.05 17.96 6.14
C ALA A 108 15.14 18.87 7.36
N THR A 109 13.98 19.34 7.82
CA THR A 109 13.78 19.57 9.24
C THR A 109 14.01 18.20 9.86
N LEU A 110 15.17 18.06 10.51
CA LEU A 110 15.46 17.01 11.46
C LEU A 110 14.44 17.14 12.60
N GLY A 111 13.19 16.80 12.32
CA GLY A 111 12.22 16.44 13.34
C GLY A 111 12.69 15.13 13.93
N GLU A 112 12.60 15.01 15.25
CA GLU A 112 12.88 13.79 16.02
C GLU A 112 12.49 12.55 15.21
N GLU A 113 13.43 11.61 15.01
CA GLU A 113 13.17 10.34 14.32
C GLU A 113 12.10 9.58 15.12
N SER A 114 10.82 9.85 14.84
CA SER A 114 9.73 9.18 15.52
C SER A 114 9.70 7.75 15.03
N GLU A 115 10.13 6.81 15.87
CA GLU A 115 10.08 5.38 15.54
C GLU A 115 8.63 4.98 15.20
N HIS A 116 8.40 4.61 13.94
CA HIS A 116 7.10 4.14 13.50
C HIS A 116 7.03 2.62 13.61
N VAL A 117 5.81 2.11 13.78
CA VAL A 117 5.58 0.66 13.88
C VAL A 117 6.07 -0.08 12.63
N ALA A 118 6.03 0.55 11.44
CA ALA A 118 6.55 -0.05 10.21
C ALA A 118 8.04 -0.39 10.28
N ASP A 119 8.85 0.41 11.00
CA ASP A 119 10.31 0.31 10.99
C ASP A 119 10.81 -0.96 11.69
N THR A 120 10.04 -1.46 12.66
CA THR A 120 10.36 -2.68 13.41
C THR A 120 9.90 -3.96 12.70
N ARG A 121 9.16 -3.85 11.59
CA ARG A 121 8.51 -4.99 10.92
C ARG A 121 9.38 -5.56 9.81
N THR A 122 9.41 -6.89 9.71
CA THR A 122 10.08 -7.57 8.61
C THR A 122 9.26 -7.47 7.32
N VAL A 123 9.82 -6.85 6.28
CA VAL A 123 9.20 -6.71 4.97
C VAL A 123 9.86 -7.65 3.95
N PRO A 124 9.10 -8.49 3.22
CA PRO A 124 9.67 -9.32 2.16
C PRO A 124 10.25 -8.48 1.01
N PRO A 125 11.36 -8.90 0.37
CA PRO A 125 12.01 -8.17 -0.72
C PRO A 125 11.24 -8.36 -2.05
N ARG A 126 10.03 -7.84 -2.12
CA ARG A 126 9.13 -7.82 -3.29
C ARG A 126 8.41 -6.48 -3.31
N HIS A 127 8.10 -5.94 -4.47
CA HIS A 127 7.33 -4.70 -4.58
C HIS A 127 5.83 -5.00 -4.72
N ILE A 128 5.03 -4.20 -4.02
CA ILE A 128 3.57 -4.16 -4.17
C ILE A 128 3.21 -2.77 -4.66
N TYR A 129 2.65 -2.70 -5.86
CA TYR A 129 2.18 -1.47 -6.50
C TYR A 129 0.67 -1.39 -6.31
N CYS A 130 0.21 -0.44 -5.51
CA CYS A 130 -1.22 -0.17 -5.35
C CYS A 130 -1.57 0.98 -6.29
N VAL A 131 -2.46 0.76 -7.25
CA VAL A 131 -2.86 1.76 -8.23
C VAL A 131 -4.35 2.03 -8.09
N ASP A 132 -4.70 3.30 -7.96
CA ASP A 132 -6.07 3.75 -7.76
C ASP A 132 -6.82 3.90 -9.09
N LEU A 133 -7.89 3.12 -9.27
CA LEU A 133 -8.77 3.14 -10.44
C LEU A 133 -9.62 4.42 -10.56
N ARG A 134 -9.48 5.37 -9.64
CA ARG A 134 -10.18 6.66 -9.68
C ARG A 134 -9.41 7.74 -10.43
N CYS A 135 -8.09 7.62 -10.56
CA CYS A 135 -7.24 8.68 -11.11
C CYS A 135 -7.47 8.85 -12.62
N GLU A 136 -7.62 7.75 -13.34
CA GLU A 136 -7.75 7.75 -14.80
C GLU A 136 -9.08 7.17 -15.27
N ALA A 137 -9.65 7.79 -16.31
CA ALA A 137 -10.89 7.33 -16.92
C ALA A 137 -10.67 6.26 -18.01
N SER A 138 -9.45 6.14 -18.54
CA SER A 138 -9.13 5.24 -19.65
C SER A 138 -8.48 3.94 -19.16
N ALA A 139 -8.98 2.80 -19.66
CA ALA A 139 -8.36 1.50 -19.41
C ALA A 139 -6.91 1.42 -19.92
N THR A 140 -6.60 2.16 -21.00
CA THR A 140 -5.27 2.14 -21.63
C THR A 140 -4.19 2.66 -20.69
N ALA A 141 -4.48 3.69 -19.89
CA ALA A 141 -3.52 4.27 -18.95
C ALA A 141 -3.04 3.21 -17.93
N TYR A 142 -3.98 2.50 -17.30
CA TYR A 142 -3.66 1.42 -16.37
C TYR A 142 -2.89 0.27 -17.02
N VAL A 143 -3.24 -0.11 -18.25
CA VAL A 143 -2.58 -1.20 -18.96
C VAL A 143 -1.14 -0.82 -19.35
N GLU A 144 -0.93 0.41 -19.81
CA GLU A 144 0.41 0.95 -20.13
C GLU A 144 1.28 1.04 -18.87
N GLU A 145 0.70 1.47 -17.74
CA GLU A 145 1.40 1.53 -16.47
C GLU A 145 1.80 0.15 -15.96
N VAL A 146 0.89 -0.83 -16.02
CA VAL A 146 1.21 -2.22 -15.67
C VAL A 146 2.32 -2.78 -16.56
N LYS A 147 2.32 -2.45 -17.87
CA LYS A 147 3.38 -2.86 -18.80
C LYS A 147 4.72 -2.23 -18.45
N ARG A 148 4.74 -0.95 -18.09
CA ARG A 148 5.94 -0.25 -17.61
C ARG A 148 6.51 -0.94 -16.38
N ILE A 149 5.68 -1.15 -15.36
CA ILE A 149 6.06 -1.85 -14.13
C ILE A 149 6.58 -3.27 -14.45
N ALA A 150 5.91 -4.01 -15.34
CA ALA A 150 6.34 -5.35 -15.75
C ALA A 150 7.71 -5.32 -16.43
N ALA A 151 7.95 -4.34 -17.30
CA ALA A 151 9.21 -4.18 -18.04
C ALA A 151 10.37 -3.83 -17.10
N GLU A 152 10.20 -2.86 -16.19
CA GLU A 152 11.22 -2.48 -15.21
C GLU A 152 11.65 -3.66 -14.33
N ASN A 153 10.66 -4.38 -13.79
CA ASN A 153 10.91 -5.56 -12.95
C ASN A 153 11.50 -6.77 -13.71
N SER A 154 11.42 -6.74 -15.05
CA SER A 154 12.10 -7.71 -15.91
C SER A 154 13.52 -7.29 -16.26
N ALA A 155 13.79 -5.98 -16.41
CA ALA A 155 15.08 -5.42 -16.80
C ALA A 155 16.15 -5.56 -15.70
N ASP A 156 15.79 -5.34 -14.43
CA ASP A 156 16.71 -5.49 -13.28
C ASP A 156 17.35 -6.89 -13.19
N VAL A 157 16.66 -7.91 -13.70
CA VAL A 157 17.18 -9.29 -13.73
C VAL A 157 18.11 -9.51 -14.92
N VAL A 158 17.88 -8.83 -16.06
CA VAL A 158 18.68 -9.02 -17.27
C VAL A 158 20.01 -8.29 -17.17
N GLU A 159 20.06 -7.05 -16.69
CA GLU A 159 21.34 -6.32 -16.54
C GLU A 159 22.28 -6.99 -15.53
N LEU A 160 21.73 -7.45 -14.39
CA LEU A 160 22.54 -8.12 -13.37
C LEU A 160 22.96 -9.53 -13.82
N MET A 161 22.12 -10.27 -14.55
CA MET A 161 22.48 -11.58 -15.08
C MET A 161 23.45 -11.51 -16.27
N ASP A 162 23.37 -10.49 -17.13
CA ASP A 162 24.34 -10.27 -18.22
C ASP A 162 25.72 -9.85 -17.68
N TRP A 163 25.75 -9.17 -16.53
CA TRP A 163 27.01 -8.81 -15.88
C TRP A 163 27.61 -9.95 -15.03
N VAL A 164 26.78 -10.70 -14.29
CA VAL A 164 27.23 -11.81 -13.43
C VAL A 164 27.53 -13.08 -14.24
N SER A 165 26.80 -13.32 -15.32
CA SER A 165 26.98 -14.47 -16.22
C SER A 165 27.85 -14.09 -17.41
N GLY A 166 29.00 -13.47 -17.15
CA GLY A 166 30.01 -13.15 -18.16
C GLY A 166 30.47 -14.42 -18.90
N ASN A 167 29.67 -14.87 -19.86
CA ASN A 167 30.03 -15.82 -20.89
C ASN A 167 30.56 -14.95 -22.03
N PRO A 168 31.89 -14.73 -22.10
CA PRO A 168 32.46 -14.01 -23.22
C PRO A 168 31.97 -14.64 -24.51
N THR A 169 31.50 -13.82 -25.44
CA THR A 169 31.18 -14.31 -26.79
C THR A 169 32.43 -14.97 -27.38
N SER A 170 32.26 -15.93 -28.29
CA SER A 170 33.40 -16.66 -28.89
C SER A 170 34.43 -15.70 -29.50
N GLU A 171 33.98 -14.56 -30.05
CA GLU A 171 34.85 -13.49 -30.54
C GLU A 171 35.63 -12.76 -29.44
N GLN A 172 35.04 -12.54 -28.27
CA GLN A 172 35.73 -11.94 -27.12
C GLN A 172 36.80 -12.89 -26.55
N LEU A 173 36.51 -14.19 -26.53
CA LEU A 173 37.44 -15.22 -26.08
C LEU A 173 38.65 -15.35 -27.04
N ASP A 174 38.39 -15.36 -28.35
CA ASP A 174 39.46 -15.45 -29.36
C ASP A 174 40.38 -14.22 -29.35
N ARG A 175 39.84 -13.02 -29.10
CA ARG A 175 40.62 -11.78 -28.98
C ARG A 175 41.52 -11.77 -27.74
N TYR A 176 41.09 -12.42 -26.66
CA TYR A 176 41.87 -12.54 -25.43
C TYR A 176 42.98 -13.59 -25.56
N LEU A 177 42.70 -14.69 -26.27
CA LEU A 177 43.67 -15.77 -26.53
C LEU A 177 44.71 -15.38 -27.58
N HIS A 178 44.37 -14.47 -28.50
CA HIS A 178 45.26 -14.05 -29.59
C HIS A 178 45.28 -12.52 -29.72
N PRO A 179 45.99 -11.79 -28.82
CA PRO A 179 46.09 -10.34 -28.91
C PRO A 179 46.98 -9.95 -30.10
N GLN A 180 46.37 -9.75 -31.26
CA GLN A 180 47.05 -9.27 -32.45
C GLN A 180 46.39 -7.97 -32.91
N ASN A 181 47.14 -6.87 -32.84
CA ASN A 181 46.73 -5.56 -33.34
C ASN A 181 46.48 -5.61 -34.85
N ALA A 182 45.21 -5.67 -35.28
CA ALA A 182 44.78 -5.24 -36.62
C ALA A 182 43.25 -5.10 -36.73
N THR A 183 42.80 -3.95 -37.25
CA THR A 183 41.42 -3.63 -37.68
C THR A 183 41.13 -4.21 -39.10
N PRO A 184 39.90 -4.09 -39.67
CA PRO A 184 38.81 -5.07 -39.91
C PRO A 184 38.76 -5.61 -41.39
N PRO A 185 37.76 -6.40 -41.93
CA PRO A 185 36.38 -5.94 -42.27
C PRO A 185 35.21 -6.99 -42.32
N ILE A 186 33.99 -6.45 -42.17
CA ILE A 186 32.63 -6.74 -42.73
C ILE A 186 32.32 -8.04 -43.56
N ALA A 187 31.34 -8.83 -43.05
CA ALA A 187 30.21 -9.62 -43.66
C ALA A 187 30.47 -10.72 -44.75
N PRO A 188 29.51 -11.62 -45.13
CA PRO A 188 28.08 -11.75 -44.74
C PRO A 188 27.55 -13.19 -44.43
N ALA A 189 26.23 -13.25 -44.20
CA ALA A 189 25.32 -14.32 -43.80
C ALA A 189 25.39 -15.68 -44.52
N SER A 190 24.87 -16.72 -43.87
CA SER A 190 24.28 -17.91 -44.52
C SER A 190 23.19 -18.57 -43.66
N THR A 191 22.18 -19.04 -44.39
CA THR A 191 20.82 -19.44 -44.05
C THR A 191 20.64 -20.94 -43.78
N ALA A 192 19.43 -21.27 -43.28
CA ALA A 192 18.66 -22.53 -43.39
C ALA A 192 18.85 -23.57 -42.25
N ALA A 193 17.85 -24.34 -41.80
CA ALA A 193 16.40 -24.37 -42.00
C ALA A 193 15.76 -25.34 -40.98
N ILE A 194 14.54 -24.97 -40.55
CA ILE A 194 13.30 -25.74 -40.33
C ILE A 194 13.39 -27.25 -40.05
N GLY A 195 12.78 -27.66 -38.93
CA GLY A 195 12.30 -29.02 -38.69
C GLY A 195 11.46 -29.15 -37.41
N ASP A 196 10.14 -29.04 -37.55
CA ASP A 196 9.08 -29.50 -36.62
C ASP A 196 8.05 -30.25 -37.51
N PRO A 197 7.12 -31.11 -37.02
CA PRO A 197 6.56 -31.13 -35.66
C PRO A 197 6.32 -32.54 -35.06
N ALA A 198 6.07 -32.63 -33.75
CA ALA A 198 5.12 -33.62 -33.18
C ALA A 198 4.67 -33.25 -31.76
N SER A 199 3.36 -33.05 -31.65
CA SER A 199 2.55 -32.65 -30.51
C SER A 199 2.61 -33.56 -29.27
N SER A 200 2.46 -32.94 -28.09
CA SER A 200 1.71 -33.44 -26.92
C SER A 200 1.45 -32.27 -25.94
N PRO A 201 0.41 -32.34 -25.10
CA PRO A 201 -0.54 -31.25 -24.92
C PRO A 201 -0.07 -30.14 -23.96
N ASP A 202 -0.37 -28.94 -24.41
CA ASP A 202 -0.26 -27.66 -23.72
C ASP A 202 -1.21 -27.60 -22.50
N PRO A 203 -0.75 -27.24 -21.29
CA PRO A 203 -1.67 -26.77 -20.27
C PRO A 203 -1.95 -25.31 -20.64
N THR A 204 -2.99 -25.08 -21.44
CA THR A 204 -3.60 -23.75 -21.55
C THR A 204 -4.09 -23.38 -20.16
N ALA A 205 -3.23 -22.71 -19.40
CA ALA A 205 -3.54 -22.13 -18.12
C ALA A 205 -4.58 -21.05 -18.38
N ASP A 206 -5.78 -21.33 -17.91
CA ASP A 206 -6.93 -20.44 -17.83
C ASP A 206 -6.47 -19.03 -17.43
N ALA A 207 -6.52 -18.10 -18.39
CA ALA A 207 -5.75 -16.85 -18.36
C ALA A 207 -6.36 -15.77 -17.44
N THR A 208 -7.55 -16.02 -16.90
CA THR A 208 -8.22 -15.14 -15.95
C THR A 208 -8.83 -15.93 -14.83
N ARG A 209 -8.39 -15.69 -13.59
CA ARG A 209 -8.99 -16.33 -12.40
C ARG A 209 -9.98 -15.36 -11.76
N HIS A 210 -11.27 -15.59 -11.99
CA HIS A 210 -12.34 -14.89 -11.28
C HIS A 210 -12.68 -15.61 -9.98
N LEU A 211 -12.43 -14.96 -8.85
CA LEU A 211 -12.70 -15.52 -7.53
C LEU A 211 -14.03 -14.96 -7.03
N ALA A 212 -15.13 -15.67 -7.28
CA ALA A 212 -16.47 -15.20 -6.90
C ALA A 212 -16.82 -15.60 -5.46
N GLU A 213 -17.10 -14.63 -4.59
CA GLU A 213 -17.56 -14.83 -3.22
C GLU A 213 -18.62 -13.79 -2.83
N PRO A 214 -19.57 -14.12 -1.95
CA PRO A 214 -20.53 -13.15 -1.43
C PRO A 214 -19.82 -12.16 -0.48
N ALA A 215 -19.23 -11.11 -1.05
CA ALA A 215 -18.66 -10.01 -0.29
C ALA A 215 -19.79 -9.16 0.31
N ASN A 216 -20.08 -9.36 1.59
CA ASN A 216 -20.91 -8.43 2.34
C ASN A 216 -20.09 -7.18 2.63
N ARG A 217 -20.66 -5.99 2.46
CA ARG A 217 -19.95 -4.73 2.70
C ARG A 217 -19.48 -4.67 4.15
N ARG A 218 -18.17 -4.53 4.34
CA ARG A 218 -17.54 -4.48 5.65
C ARG A 218 -17.28 -3.04 6.09
N TRP A 219 -17.15 -2.86 7.39
CA TRP A 219 -16.77 -1.60 8.01
C TRP A 219 -15.84 -1.89 9.19
N TYR A 220 -14.58 -1.49 9.07
CA TYR A 220 -13.54 -1.69 10.08
C TYR A 220 -12.35 -0.73 9.85
N PRO A 221 -11.65 -0.31 10.91
CA PRO A 221 -10.44 0.49 10.77
C PRO A 221 -9.30 -0.33 10.17
N VAL A 222 -8.41 0.33 9.44
CA VAL A 222 -7.14 -0.18 8.95
C VAL A 222 -6.05 0.73 9.52
N ILE A 223 -4.96 0.16 10.03
CA ILE A 223 -3.86 0.95 10.63
C ILE A 223 -2.76 1.10 9.60
N ASP A 224 -2.37 2.34 9.35
CA ASP A 224 -1.16 2.70 8.67
C ASP A 224 0.02 2.64 9.64
N PHE A 225 0.84 1.60 9.53
CA PHE A 225 1.98 1.45 10.42
C PHE A 225 3.17 2.35 10.05
N SER A 226 3.23 2.95 8.87
CA SER A 226 4.29 3.93 8.55
C SER A 226 4.01 5.30 9.15
N ARG A 227 2.80 5.54 9.67
CA ARG A 227 2.49 6.74 10.48
C ARG A 227 2.28 6.41 11.95
N CYS A 228 1.90 5.18 12.28
CA CYS A 228 1.59 4.82 13.66
C CYS A 228 2.86 4.82 14.54
N THR A 229 2.87 5.63 15.59
CA THR A 229 3.91 5.69 16.64
C THR A 229 3.62 4.77 17.83
N ASN A 230 2.69 3.82 17.67
CA ASN A 230 2.25 2.90 18.73
C ASN A 230 1.70 3.58 20.02
N CYS A 231 1.12 4.77 19.92
CA CYS A 231 0.66 5.59 21.07
C CYS A 231 -0.55 5.03 21.87
N MET A 232 -1.19 3.96 21.37
CA MET A 232 -2.31 3.25 21.99
C MET A 232 -3.61 4.06 22.23
N GLU A 233 -3.74 5.25 21.65
CA GLU A 233 -4.94 6.08 21.85
C GLU A 233 -6.21 5.43 21.28
N CYS A 234 -6.10 4.75 20.15
CA CYS A 234 -7.23 4.14 19.46
C CYS A 234 -7.86 2.98 20.25
N ILE A 235 -7.06 2.19 20.97
CA ILE A 235 -7.56 1.07 21.80
C ILE A 235 -8.26 1.59 23.05
N ASP A 236 -7.68 2.58 23.73
CA ASP A 236 -8.29 3.19 24.93
C ASP A 236 -9.60 3.91 24.58
N PHE A 237 -9.66 4.55 23.43
CA PHE A 237 -10.85 5.27 22.98
C PHE A 237 -11.99 4.34 22.52
N CYS A 238 -11.67 3.19 21.92
CA CYS A 238 -12.66 2.32 21.28
C CYS A 238 -13.35 1.36 22.26
N LEU A 239 -14.55 1.73 22.72
CA LEU A 239 -15.35 0.92 23.66
C LEU A 239 -16.11 -0.27 23.03
N PHE A 240 -15.80 -0.59 21.77
CA PHE A 240 -16.40 -1.71 21.03
C PHE A 240 -15.46 -2.92 20.92
N GLY A 241 -14.24 -2.85 21.48
CA GLY A 241 -13.30 -3.97 21.47
C GLY A 241 -12.84 -4.34 20.06
N VAL A 242 -12.53 -3.33 19.24
CA VAL A 242 -12.04 -3.51 17.86
C VAL A 242 -10.53 -3.75 17.82
N TYR A 243 -9.80 -3.06 18.70
CA TYR A 243 -8.35 -3.09 18.77
C TYR A 243 -7.87 -4.03 19.87
N GLY A 244 -6.66 -4.55 19.68
CA GLY A 244 -5.89 -5.32 20.65
C GLY A 244 -4.40 -5.04 20.47
N VAL A 245 -3.55 -5.75 21.19
CA VAL A 245 -2.09 -5.71 21.04
C VAL A 245 -1.55 -7.10 20.75
N ASP A 246 -0.46 -7.22 19.99
CA ASP A 246 0.24 -8.49 19.80
C ASP A 246 1.19 -8.83 20.96
N GLN A 247 2.04 -9.83 20.77
CA GLN A 247 3.02 -10.29 21.76
C GLN A 247 4.17 -9.31 22.00
N LEU A 248 4.33 -8.31 21.14
CA LEU A 248 5.35 -7.27 21.22
C LEU A 248 4.72 -5.93 21.65
N ASP A 249 3.52 -5.97 22.22
CA ASP A 249 2.73 -4.79 22.58
C ASP A 249 2.55 -3.81 21.41
N THR A 250 2.44 -4.33 20.18
CA THR A 250 2.13 -3.53 18.99
C THR A 250 0.63 -3.50 18.74
N ILE A 251 0.08 -2.30 18.55
CA ILE A 251 -1.34 -2.09 18.28
C ILE A 251 -1.80 -2.83 17.00
N LEU A 252 -2.95 -3.49 17.06
CA LEU A 252 -3.57 -4.14 15.90
C LEU A 252 -5.08 -4.09 15.94
N VAL A 253 -5.70 -4.32 14.78
CA VAL A 253 -7.16 -4.51 14.66
C VAL A 253 -7.48 -5.99 14.92
N GLU A 254 -7.93 -6.31 16.12
CA GLU A 254 -8.12 -7.70 16.56
C GLU A 254 -9.49 -8.22 16.10
N GLN A 255 -10.55 -7.45 16.38
CA GLN A 255 -11.94 -7.83 16.09
C GLN A 255 -12.58 -6.80 15.13
N PRO A 256 -12.25 -6.85 13.82
CA PRO A 256 -12.70 -5.85 12.85
C PRO A 256 -14.23 -5.78 12.76
N ASP A 257 -14.91 -6.91 12.87
CA ASP A 257 -16.37 -6.99 12.73
C ASP A 257 -17.14 -6.43 13.94
N ASN A 258 -16.46 -6.13 15.05
CA ASN A 258 -17.06 -5.39 16.18
C ASN A 258 -17.20 -3.89 15.89
N CYS A 259 -16.52 -3.38 14.86
CA CYS A 259 -16.57 -1.97 14.55
C CYS A 259 -18.00 -1.55 14.19
N ARG A 260 -18.48 -0.48 14.82
CA ARG A 260 -19.82 0.05 14.56
C ARG A 260 -19.86 0.65 13.16
N LYS A 261 -20.78 0.15 12.34
CA LYS A 261 -20.96 0.59 10.96
C LYS A 261 -21.12 2.11 10.89
N GLY A 262 -20.22 2.76 10.14
CA GLY A 262 -20.22 4.20 9.92
C GLY A 262 -19.61 5.03 11.04
N CYS A 263 -18.98 4.43 12.05
CA CYS A 263 -18.26 5.15 13.10
C CYS A 263 -16.79 5.38 12.70
N PRO A 264 -16.33 6.63 12.47
CA PRO A 264 -14.93 6.92 12.18
C PRO A 264 -14.19 7.48 13.40
N ALA A 265 -14.82 7.59 14.57
CA ALA A 265 -14.36 8.38 15.71
C ALA A 265 -12.88 8.14 16.11
N CYS A 266 -12.43 6.88 16.12
CA CYS A 266 -11.04 6.54 16.45
C CYS A 266 -9.99 7.09 15.44
N SER A 267 -10.39 7.44 14.22
CA SER A 267 -9.51 8.14 13.27
C SER A 267 -9.26 9.60 13.61
N ARG A 268 -10.17 10.22 14.38
CA ARG A 268 -10.10 11.63 14.75
C ARG A 268 -9.25 11.90 15.98
N VAL A 269 -9.14 10.91 16.87
CA VAL A 269 -8.28 10.97 18.06
C VAL A 269 -6.86 10.50 17.79
N CYS A 270 -6.59 9.93 16.62
CA CYS A 270 -5.25 9.46 16.30
C CYS A 270 -4.35 10.66 15.98
N PRO A 271 -3.30 10.94 16.78
CA PRO A 271 -2.46 12.12 16.58
C PRO A 271 -1.74 12.10 15.23
N GLU A 272 -1.32 10.92 14.79
CA GLU A 272 -0.58 10.72 13.54
C GLU A 272 -1.48 10.49 12.31
N ASN A 273 -2.82 10.55 12.48
CA ASN A 273 -3.78 10.22 11.43
C ASN A 273 -3.53 8.84 10.77
N ALA A 274 -3.08 7.87 11.56
CA ALA A 274 -2.72 6.52 11.12
C ALA A 274 -3.95 5.60 10.90
N ILE A 275 -5.12 5.95 11.42
CA ILE A 275 -6.33 5.10 11.33
C ILE A 275 -7.14 5.46 10.08
N ILE A 276 -7.36 4.48 9.21
CA ILE A 276 -8.03 4.61 7.92
C ILE A 276 -9.38 3.86 7.96
N PHE A 277 -10.42 4.49 7.43
CA PHE A 277 -11.69 3.85 7.07
C PHE A 277 -11.92 3.97 5.57
N PRO A 278 -11.51 2.97 4.75
CA PRO A 278 -11.47 3.06 3.29
C PRO A 278 -12.79 3.42 2.59
N GLN A 279 -13.94 3.12 3.22
CA GLN A 279 -15.27 3.47 2.70
C GLN A 279 -15.85 4.77 3.29
N HIS A 280 -15.07 5.53 4.06
CA HIS A 280 -15.53 6.80 4.60
C HIS A 280 -15.62 7.86 3.50
N LYS A 281 -16.56 8.81 3.66
CA LYS A 281 -16.83 9.87 2.67
C LYS A 281 -15.72 10.93 2.56
N THR A 282 -14.99 11.14 3.65
CA THR A 282 -13.91 12.13 3.73
C THR A 282 -12.61 11.49 3.23
N PRO A 283 -11.96 12.02 2.18
CA PRO A 283 -10.72 11.49 1.61
C PRO A 283 -9.63 11.21 2.65
N ALA A 284 -9.37 12.15 3.56
CA ALA A 284 -8.37 12.01 4.63
C ALA A 284 -8.56 10.74 5.46
N ILE A 285 -9.78 10.51 5.94
CA ILE A 285 -10.14 9.34 6.74
C ILE A 285 -10.17 8.08 5.85
N ALA A 286 -10.49 8.22 4.56
CA ALA A 286 -10.49 7.12 3.60
C ALA A 286 -9.10 6.68 3.16
N GLY A 287 -8.04 7.39 3.57
CA GLY A 287 -6.66 7.06 3.28
C GLY A 287 -6.09 7.78 2.07
N ALA A 288 -6.65 8.92 1.66
CA ALA A 288 -5.98 9.80 0.70
C ALA A 288 -4.63 10.24 1.23
N GLN A 289 -3.67 10.45 0.32
CA GLN A 289 -2.46 11.16 0.65
C GLN A 289 -2.83 12.63 0.83
N ILE A 290 -2.46 13.19 1.98
CA ILE A 290 -2.70 14.59 2.30
C ILE A 290 -1.41 15.08 2.94
N GLU A 291 -0.71 15.95 2.24
CA GLU A 291 0.45 16.64 2.80
C GLU A 291 0.01 17.84 3.64
N ALA A 292 0.71 18.05 4.75
CA ALA A 292 0.48 19.19 5.65
C ALA A 292 1.06 20.52 5.10
N GLY A 293 1.67 20.51 3.92
CA GLY A 293 2.33 21.66 3.31
C GLY A 293 1.64 22.13 2.05
N SER A 294 0.86 23.22 2.13
CA SER A 294 0.72 24.26 1.08
C SER A 294 -0.64 24.97 1.02
N LEU A 295 -1.58 24.75 1.94
CA LEU A 295 -2.74 25.66 2.05
C LEU A 295 -3.03 26.03 3.50
N LYS A 296 -3.40 27.30 3.71
CA LYS A 296 -3.98 27.86 4.96
C LYS A 296 -5.36 27.27 5.27
N ILE A 297 -5.51 25.97 5.07
CA ILE A 297 -6.66 25.17 5.45
C ILE A 297 -6.32 24.62 6.84
N ASP A 298 -7.19 24.92 7.79
CA ASP A 298 -7.11 24.43 9.16
C ASP A 298 -7.01 22.90 9.11
N LEU A 299 -5.82 22.36 9.43
CA LEU A 299 -5.47 20.93 9.33
C LEU A 299 -6.55 20.06 9.99
N SER A 300 -7.14 20.55 11.09
CA SER A 300 -8.26 19.94 11.79
C SER A 300 -9.46 19.64 10.87
N LYS A 301 -9.82 20.57 9.97
CA LYS A 301 -10.95 20.43 9.04
C LYS A 301 -10.64 19.45 7.90
N LEU A 302 -9.37 19.40 7.49
CA LEU A 302 -8.91 18.51 6.42
C LEU A 302 -8.96 17.03 6.87
N PHE A 303 -8.59 16.77 8.13
CA PHE A 303 -8.78 15.46 8.80
C PHE A 303 -10.22 15.24 9.34
N GLY A 304 -11.16 16.08 8.88
CA GLY A 304 -12.59 15.85 9.00
C GLY A 304 -13.25 16.43 10.24
N ALA A 305 -12.60 17.31 11.01
CA ALA A 305 -13.30 18.06 12.06
C ALA A 305 -14.57 18.70 11.45
N PRO A 306 -15.72 18.63 12.15
CA PRO A 306 -16.99 19.11 11.62
C PRO A 306 -16.92 20.62 11.32
N GLU A 307 -17.80 21.13 10.46
CA GLU A 307 -17.79 22.56 10.09
C GLU A 307 -18.08 23.52 11.26
N SER A 308 -18.57 22.99 12.39
CA SER A 308 -18.71 23.69 13.66
C SER A 308 -17.36 24.00 14.30
N SER A 309 -17.32 24.94 15.24
CA SER A 309 -16.14 25.27 16.07
C SER A 309 -15.72 24.16 17.05
N GLU A 310 -16.03 22.91 16.74
CA GLU A 310 -15.82 21.71 17.58
C GLU A 310 -14.44 21.11 17.24
N SER A 311 -13.68 20.71 18.26
CA SER A 311 -12.36 20.09 18.07
C SER A 311 -12.47 18.66 17.50
N ALA A 312 -11.37 18.11 16.98
CA ALA A 312 -11.34 16.73 16.49
C ALA A 312 -11.70 15.71 17.60
N GLU A 313 -11.24 15.97 18.83
CA GLU A 313 -11.51 15.14 20.02
C GLU A 313 -12.97 15.21 20.43
N GLU A 314 -13.56 16.42 20.48
CA GLU A 314 -14.98 16.61 20.80
C GLU A 314 -15.87 15.89 19.78
N ALA A 315 -15.56 16.04 18.49
CA ALA A 315 -16.26 15.35 17.42
C ALA A 315 -16.14 13.83 17.55
N ALA A 316 -14.97 13.32 17.93
CA ALA A 316 -14.76 11.91 18.16
C ALA A 316 -15.62 11.40 19.31
N VAL A 317 -15.57 12.06 20.47
CA VAL A 317 -16.35 11.69 21.67
C VAL A 317 -17.83 11.67 21.33
N ARG A 318 -18.33 12.70 20.63
CA ARG A 318 -19.73 12.77 20.20
C ARG A 318 -20.10 11.61 19.28
N GLU A 319 -19.30 11.33 18.24
CA GLU A 319 -19.56 10.23 17.31
C GLU A 319 -19.53 8.86 18.02
N ARG A 320 -18.57 8.62 18.92
CA ARG A 320 -18.50 7.38 19.71
C ARG A 320 -19.74 7.21 20.58
N ASP A 321 -20.13 8.26 21.29
CA ASP A 321 -21.25 8.22 22.24
C ASP A 321 -22.60 8.09 21.53
N GLU A 322 -22.76 8.70 20.34
CA GLU A 322 -23.90 8.44 19.46
C GLU A 322 -24.03 6.95 19.14
N GLN A 323 -22.91 6.27 18.84
CA GLN A 323 -22.92 4.83 18.55
C GLN A 323 -23.18 3.96 19.78
N LEU A 324 -22.76 4.38 20.98
CA LEU A 324 -23.10 3.71 22.24
C LEU A 324 -24.61 3.76 22.50
N VAL A 325 -25.21 4.95 22.33
CA VAL A 325 -26.66 5.12 22.50
C VAL A 325 -27.45 4.26 21.52
N LEU A 326 -27.00 4.14 20.27
CA LEU A 326 -27.64 3.29 19.26
C LEU A 326 -27.63 1.79 19.63
N VAL A 327 -26.73 1.34 20.52
CA VAL A 327 -26.72 -0.04 21.04
C VAL A 327 -27.33 -0.17 22.44
N GLY A 328 -27.96 0.88 22.95
CA GLY A 328 -28.57 0.90 24.28
C GLY A 328 -27.57 0.96 25.44
N ARG A 329 -26.34 1.44 25.18
CA ARG A 329 -25.35 1.78 26.23
C ARG A 329 -25.46 3.26 26.60
N GLU A 330 -25.05 3.60 27.81
CA GLU A 330 -24.99 4.99 28.27
C GLU A 330 -23.84 5.75 27.60
N ARG A 331 -23.99 7.07 27.50
CA ARG A 331 -22.92 7.97 27.06
C ARG A 331 -21.81 7.98 28.11
N VAL A 332 -20.59 8.10 27.65
CA VAL A 332 -19.41 8.14 28.52
C VAL A 332 -18.94 9.58 28.67
N GLY A 333 -18.90 10.34 27.58
CA GLY A 333 -18.39 11.70 27.55
C GLY A 333 -16.86 11.75 27.43
N ASP A 334 -16.31 12.93 27.68
CA ASP A 334 -14.87 13.11 27.77
C ASP A 334 -14.39 12.74 29.18
N ASP A 335 -13.83 11.55 29.31
CA ASP A 335 -13.32 11.02 30.58
C ASP A 335 -11.90 11.53 30.89
N GLY A 336 -11.31 12.38 30.03
CA GLY A 336 -9.93 12.86 30.15
C GLY A 336 -8.88 11.75 30.05
N VAL A 337 -9.24 10.59 29.50
CA VAL A 337 -8.33 9.45 29.27
C VAL A 337 -7.33 9.81 28.15
N LEU A 338 -7.83 10.49 27.11
CA LEU A 338 -7.05 10.90 25.94
C LEU A 338 -5.93 11.88 26.30
N GLY A 339 -6.24 12.90 27.10
CA GLY A 339 -5.27 13.92 27.53
C GLY A 339 -4.18 13.43 28.47
N LYS A 340 -4.25 12.21 29.03
CA LYS A 340 -3.23 11.69 29.96
C LYS A 340 -2.00 11.13 29.24
N ARG A 341 -2.16 10.53 28.05
CA ARG A 341 -1.04 9.99 27.28
C ARG A 341 -0.32 11.06 26.48
N GLN A 342 -1.06 11.96 25.84
CA GLN A 342 -0.49 13.09 25.09
C GLN A 342 0.39 14.00 25.96
N ASN A 343 0.00 14.22 27.23
CA ASN A 343 0.84 14.96 28.18
C ASN A 343 2.03 14.14 28.71
N ALA A 344 1.96 12.80 28.73
CA ALA A 344 3.07 11.96 29.16
C ALA A 344 4.19 11.91 28.10
N THR A 345 3.85 11.93 26.81
CA THR A 345 4.83 12.08 25.72
C THR A 345 5.43 13.48 25.67
N ALA A 346 4.64 14.53 25.93
CA ALA A 346 5.13 15.91 25.93
C ALA A 346 5.91 16.32 27.21
N SER A 347 5.94 15.48 28.26
CA SER A 347 6.55 15.82 29.55
C SER A 347 7.36 14.69 30.20
N ALA A 348 7.85 13.72 29.42
CA ALA A 348 8.87 12.81 29.95
C ALA A 348 10.07 13.67 30.41
N PRO A 349 10.42 13.71 31.71
CA PRO A 349 11.65 14.37 32.13
C PRO A 349 12.82 13.60 31.54
N ASN A 350 13.82 14.31 30.98
CA ASN A 350 15.07 13.73 30.50
C ASN A 350 15.52 12.63 31.46
N ASP A 351 15.68 11.43 30.91
CA ASP A 351 16.18 10.33 31.70
C ASP A 351 17.72 10.35 31.74
N HIS A 352 18.31 9.46 32.52
CA HIS A 352 19.75 9.41 32.68
C HIS A 352 20.50 9.08 31.37
N LEU A 353 19.84 8.49 30.37
CA LEU A 353 20.45 8.24 29.06
C LEU A 353 20.46 9.51 28.22
N ASP A 354 19.41 10.32 28.31
CA ASP A 354 19.35 11.65 27.66
C ASP A 354 20.44 12.58 28.22
N ASP A 355 20.61 12.61 29.55
CA ASP A 355 21.67 13.39 30.20
C ASP A 355 23.09 12.93 29.77
N LEU A 356 23.28 11.63 29.54
CA LEU A 356 24.56 11.08 29.08
C LEU A 356 24.84 11.36 27.60
N LEU A 357 23.80 11.46 26.77
CA LEU A 357 23.90 11.84 25.37
C LEU A 357 24.27 13.32 25.25
N ASP A 358 23.63 14.18 26.04
CA ASP A 358 23.97 15.60 26.15
C ASP A 358 25.43 15.80 26.62
N GLU A 359 25.88 15.03 27.63
CA GLU A 359 27.28 15.06 28.09
C GLU A 359 28.27 14.56 27.02
N LEU A 360 27.85 13.64 26.15
CA LEU A 360 28.69 13.10 25.08
C LEU A 360 28.82 14.10 23.92
N ASP A 361 27.75 14.82 23.59
CA ASP A 361 27.74 15.88 22.57
C ASP A 361 28.48 17.15 23.04
N GLU A 362 28.52 17.44 24.34
CA GLU A 362 29.37 18.49 24.91
C GLU A 362 30.87 18.13 24.91
N LEU A 363 31.20 16.84 24.80
CA LEU A 363 32.56 16.34 24.67
C LEU A 363 32.94 16.19 23.19
N ASP A 364 33.00 17.33 22.48
CA ASP A 364 33.45 17.45 21.09
C ASP A 364 34.93 16.99 20.95
N LEU A 365 35.15 15.68 20.69
CA LEU A 365 36.45 15.00 20.57
C LEU A 365 36.88 14.75 19.13
#